data_AF-A0A1G9X585-F1
#
_entry.id   AF-A0A1G9X585-F1
#
_cell.length_a   1.000
_cell.length_b   1.000
_cell.length_c   1.000
_cell.angle_alpha   90.00
_cell.angle_beta   90.00
_cell.angle_gamma   90.00
#
_symmetry.space_group_name_H-M   'P 1'
#
loop_
_entity.id
_entity.type
_entity.pdbx_description
1 polymer ?
#
loop_
_entity_poly.entity_id
_entity_poly.type
_entity_poly.pdbx_seq_one_letter_code
_entity_poly.pdbx_strand_id
1 'polypeptide(L)'
;MIVHWGFSALHWVKPLIYGDSAHLIGQKSLIYGDSAHLIGRKTHVHGESARPIGRKPLVYGDSARLIGQKSLLNGDSAHLIGRKTHVHGESARPIGRKPLVYGDSAHLIGQKHTSMGNQLTSLGKNRSSMGIQPTSSGEKHTSMGNQHVPLGENLSSMEIQLASSGKNRSSMGIHAPSPKKQKIRLPPQAGAFLLQPSMIFLKFFLIGRQTVCRQQGLRLR
;
A
#
# COMPACT_ATOMS: atom_id res chain seq x y z
N MET A 1 -37.67 -7.00 -16.08
CA MET A 1 -37.27 -6.17 -14.93
C MET A 1 -38.09 -6.59 -13.73
N ILE A 2 -37.60 -7.55 -12.95
CA ILE A 2 -38.34 -8.07 -11.79
C ILE A 2 -37.83 -7.30 -10.57
N VAL A 3 -38.65 -6.38 -10.06
CA VAL A 3 -38.36 -5.68 -8.80
C VAL A 3 -38.71 -6.62 -7.66
N HIS A 4 -37.73 -7.29 -7.07
CA HIS A 4 -37.97 -8.17 -5.92
C HIS A 4 -38.14 -7.32 -4.65
N TRP A 5 -39.38 -7.20 -4.16
CA TRP A 5 -39.67 -6.57 -2.88
C TRP A 5 -39.43 -7.59 -1.76
N GLY A 6 -38.33 -7.46 -1.03
CA GLY A 6 -38.16 -8.20 0.22
C GLY A 6 -39.21 -7.73 1.25
N PHE A 7 -40.19 -8.57 1.57
CA PHE A 7 -41.10 -8.34 2.70
C PHE A 7 -40.29 -8.34 4.01
N SER A 8 -40.34 -7.24 4.75
CA SER A 8 -39.93 -7.22 6.16
C SER A 8 -40.86 -6.29 6.91
N ALA A 9 -41.69 -6.90 7.75
CA ALA A 9 -42.55 -6.23 8.70
C ALA A 9 -41.71 -5.47 9.75
N LEU A 10 -42.30 -4.41 10.30
CA LEU A 10 -41.78 -3.48 11.31
C LEU A 10 -40.76 -2.43 10.81
N HIS A 11 -41.22 -1.17 10.86
CA HIS A 11 -40.54 0.14 10.84
C HIS A 11 -39.01 0.23 10.59
N TRP A 12 -38.59 1.28 9.86
CA TRP A 12 -37.24 1.86 9.68
C TRP A 12 -36.53 1.60 8.33
N VAL A 13 -36.77 2.51 7.36
CA VAL A 13 -36.03 2.76 6.10
C VAL A 13 -35.77 1.50 5.27
N LYS A 14 -36.66 1.27 4.30
CA LYS A 14 -36.59 0.17 3.34
C LYS A 14 -35.22 0.15 2.64
N PRO A 15 -34.59 -1.02 2.50
CA PRO A 15 -33.45 -1.15 1.60
C PRO A 15 -33.92 -0.99 0.14
N LEU A 16 -33.00 -0.56 -0.73
CA LEU A 16 -33.23 -0.48 -2.17
C LEU A 16 -32.28 -1.45 -2.86
N ILE A 17 -32.85 -2.35 -3.67
CA ILE A 17 -32.13 -3.41 -4.38
C ILE A 17 -32.49 -3.29 -5.86
N TYR A 18 -31.46 -3.13 -6.69
CA TYR A 18 -31.53 -3.11 -8.14
C TYR A 18 -30.55 -4.16 -8.66
N GLY A 19 -31.08 -5.26 -9.17
CA GLY A 19 -30.29 -6.36 -9.69
C GLY A 19 -31.02 -7.69 -9.51
N ASP A 20 -30.81 -8.60 -10.44
CA ASP A 20 -31.44 -9.91 -10.44
C ASP A 20 -30.76 -10.82 -9.40
N SER A 21 -31.54 -11.60 -8.66
CA SER A 21 -31.04 -12.56 -7.64
C SER A 21 -30.18 -11.96 -6.51
N ALA A 22 -30.25 -10.65 -6.27
CA ALA A 22 -29.53 -10.01 -5.17
C ALA A 22 -30.18 -10.34 -3.81
N HIS A 23 -29.35 -10.67 -2.82
CA HIS A 23 -29.79 -11.00 -1.46
C HIS A 23 -29.26 -9.99 -0.45
N LEU A 24 -30.13 -9.60 0.47
CA LEU A 24 -29.80 -8.67 1.55
C LEU A 24 -30.30 -9.18 2.90
N ILE A 25 -29.37 -9.32 3.84
CA ILE A 25 -29.67 -9.46 5.27
C ILE A 25 -29.20 -8.18 5.96
N GLY A 26 -30.12 -7.25 6.21
CA GLY A 26 -29.69 -5.93 6.66
C GLY A 26 -30.74 -4.83 6.73
N GLN A 27 -30.27 -3.61 7.01
CA GLN A 27 -31.11 -2.41 7.07
C GLN A 27 -30.40 -1.20 6.47
N LYS A 28 -31.17 -0.27 5.88
CA LYS A 28 -30.68 1.02 5.34
C LYS A 28 -29.62 0.84 4.26
N SER A 29 -29.76 -0.18 3.43
CA SER A 29 -28.74 -0.60 2.47
C SER A 29 -29.21 -0.38 1.03
N LEU A 30 -28.25 -0.14 0.14
CA LEU A 30 -28.44 0.08 -1.28
C LEU A 30 -27.60 -0.92 -2.07
N ILE A 31 -28.22 -1.65 -2.99
CA ILE A 31 -27.55 -2.64 -3.84
C ILE A 31 -27.88 -2.32 -5.30
N TYR A 32 -26.85 -2.16 -6.12
CA TYR A 32 -26.89 -2.15 -7.57
C TYR A 32 -25.95 -3.24 -8.08
N GLY A 33 -26.49 -4.35 -8.55
CA GLY A 33 -25.68 -5.45 -9.07
C GLY A 33 -26.39 -6.79 -8.97
N ASP A 34 -26.31 -7.55 -10.06
CA ASP A 34 -26.90 -8.87 -10.14
C ASP A 34 -26.13 -9.85 -9.25
N SER A 35 -26.85 -10.80 -8.65
CA SER A 35 -26.30 -11.85 -7.76
C SER A 35 -25.48 -11.33 -6.56
N ALA A 36 -25.61 -10.05 -6.19
CA ALA A 36 -24.91 -9.48 -5.05
C ALA A 36 -25.46 -10.04 -3.73
N HIS A 37 -24.58 -10.42 -2.80
CA HIS A 37 -24.95 -10.97 -1.50
C HIS A 37 -24.44 -10.12 -0.35
N LEU A 38 -25.36 -9.47 0.35
CA LEU A 38 -25.05 -8.48 1.37
C LEU A 38 -25.51 -8.91 2.75
N ILE A 39 -24.63 -8.79 3.75
CA ILE A 39 -24.98 -8.94 5.17
C ILE A 39 -24.52 -7.71 5.94
N GLY A 40 -25.41 -6.82 6.35
CA GLY A 40 -24.96 -5.60 7.02
C GLY A 40 -25.96 -4.49 7.23
N ARG A 41 -25.45 -3.33 7.67
CA ARG A 41 -26.27 -2.12 7.89
C ARG A 41 -25.62 -0.90 7.26
N LYS A 42 -26.43 -0.05 6.63
CA LYS A 42 -25.97 1.20 5.99
C LYS A 42 -24.93 0.96 4.89
N THR A 43 -25.08 -0.14 4.16
CA THR A 43 -24.12 -0.61 3.16
C THR A 43 -24.52 -0.09 1.78
N HIS A 44 -23.54 0.24 0.93
CA HIS A 44 -23.79 0.62 -0.47
C HIS A 44 -22.95 -0.29 -1.37
N VAL A 45 -23.59 -0.88 -2.36
CA VAL A 45 -22.95 -1.83 -3.29
C VAL A 45 -23.30 -1.44 -4.70
N HIS A 46 -22.27 -1.36 -5.54
CA HIS A 46 -22.35 -1.23 -6.98
C HIS A 46 -21.38 -2.27 -7.55
N GLY A 47 -21.90 -3.41 -8.02
CA GLY A 47 -21.07 -4.46 -8.58
C GLY A 47 -21.79 -5.81 -8.62
N GLU A 48 -21.65 -6.51 -9.73
CA GLU A 48 -22.15 -7.85 -9.93
C GLU A 48 -21.46 -8.83 -8.98
N SER A 49 -22.22 -9.76 -8.39
CA SER A 49 -21.70 -10.81 -7.50
C SER A 49 -20.91 -10.31 -6.28
N ALA A 50 -20.99 -9.02 -5.97
CA ALA A 50 -20.28 -8.41 -4.85
C ALA A 50 -20.79 -8.94 -3.51
N ARG A 51 -19.86 -9.12 -2.54
CA ARG A 51 -20.17 -9.71 -1.22
C ARG A 51 -19.64 -8.88 -0.05
N PRO A 52 -20.35 -7.82 0.35
CA PRO A 52 -20.02 -7.05 1.55
C PRO A 52 -20.67 -7.62 2.80
N ILE A 53 -19.88 -7.68 3.87
CA ILE A 53 -20.31 -8.01 5.23
C ILE A 53 -19.88 -6.89 6.18
N GLY A 54 -20.83 -6.30 6.90
CA GLY A 54 -20.57 -5.41 8.03
C GLY A 54 -21.35 -4.09 8.05
N ARG A 55 -20.75 -3.01 8.60
CA ARG A 55 -21.47 -1.75 8.88
C ARG A 55 -20.86 -0.55 8.18
N LYS A 56 -21.65 0.12 7.34
CA LYS A 56 -21.19 1.20 6.44
C LYS A 56 -20.03 0.81 5.49
N PRO A 57 -19.99 -0.39 4.89
CA PRO A 57 -19.15 -0.61 3.72
C PRO A 57 -19.72 0.13 2.50
N LEU A 58 -18.81 0.59 1.65
CA LEU A 58 -19.07 1.06 0.30
C LEU A 58 -18.26 0.17 -0.64
N VAL A 59 -18.94 -0.54 -1.55
CA VAL A 59 -18.30 -1.46 -2.50
C VAL A 59 -18.66 -1.02 -3.90
N TYR A 60 -17.64 -0.79 -4.71
CA TYR A 60 -17.70 -0.52 -6.14
C TYR A 60 -16.78 -1.55 -6.81
N GLY A 61 -17.34 -2.47 -7.59
CA GLY A 61 -16.57 -3.45 -8.33
C GLY A 61 -17.19 -4.82 -8.35
N ASP A 62 -17.02 -5.49 -9.47
CA ASP A 62 -17.59 -6.80 -9.74
C ASP A 62 -16.80 -7.89 -9.03
N SER A 63 -17.49 -8.88 -8.49
CA SER A 63 -16.93 -9.96 -7.66
C SER A 63 -16.14 -9.47 -6.44
N ALA A 64 -16.29 -8.19 -6.05
CA ALA A 64 -15.58 -7.61 -4.93
C ALA A 64 -16.09 -8.17 -3.59
N ARG A 65 -15.19 -8.52 -2.68
CA ARG A 65 -15.53 -9.03 -1.33
C ARG A 65 -15.01 -8.11 -0.26
N LEU A 66 -15.88 -7.68 0.64
CA LEU A 66 -15.52 -6.76 1.72
C LEU A 66 -16.06 -7.30 3.05
N ILE A 67 -15.20 -7.54 4.04
CA ILE A 67 -15.62 -7.82 5.42
C ILE A 67 -15.10 -6.69 6.31
N GLY A 68 -15.99 -5.84 6.83
CA GLY A 68 -15.50 -4.62 7.45
C GLY A 68 -16.49 -3.58 7.92
N GLN A 69 -15.93 -2.50 8.45
CA GLN A 69 -16.72 -1.37 8.95
C GLN A 69 -16.15 -0.03 8.49
N LYS A 70 -17.03 0.85 7.96
CA LYS A 70 -16.67 2.18 7.46
C LYS A 70 -15.53 2.09 6.42
N SER A 71 -15.58 1.10 5.54
CA SER A 71 -14.53 0.82 4.57
C SER A 71 -15.06 1.04 3.15
N LEU A 72 -14.20 1.53 2.26
CA LEU A 72 -14.44 1.70 0.84
C LEU A 72 -13.57 0.70 0.07
N LEU A 73 -14.19 -0.08 -0.80
CA LEU A 73 -13.53 -0.96 -1.76
C LEU A 73 -13.99 -0.55 -3.15
N ASN A 74 -13.06 -0.06 -3.96
CA ASN A 74 -13.26 0.27 -5.36
C ASN A 74 -12.26 -0.57 -6.18
N GLY A 75 -12.74 -1.60 -6.86
CA GLY A 75 -11.92 -2.48 -7.68
C GLY A 75 -12.53 -3.86 -7.85
N ASP A 76 -12.47 -4.36 -9.08
CA ASP A 76 -13.02 -5.67 -9.44
C ASP A 76 -12.17 -6.79 -8.85
N SER A 77 -12.81 -7.89 -8.46
CA SER A 77 -12.18 -9.06 -7.82
C SER A 77 -11.33 -8.75 -6.57
N ALA A 78 -11.49 -7.56 -5.99
CA ALA A 78 -10.71 -7.13 -4.84
C ALA A 78 -11.28 -7.73 -3.53
N HIS A 79 -10.41 -8.00 -2.56
CA HIS A 79 -10.75 -8.61 -1.28
C HIS A 79 -10.27 -7.78 -0.09
N LEU A 80 -11.20 -7.12 0.61
CA LEU A 80 -10.90 -6.28 1.76
C LEU A 80 -11.36 -6.95 3.04
N ILE A 81 -10.48 -7.07 4.04
CA ILE A 81 -10.86 -7.41 5.42
C ILE A 81 -10.38 -6.32 6.37
N GLY A 82 -11.28 -5.50 6.92
CA GLY A 82 -10.79 -4.40 7.75
C GLY A 82 -11.76 -3.30 8.13
N ARG A 83 -11.24 -2.36 8.92
CA ARG A 83 -12.01 -1.22 9.44
C ARG A 83 -11.38 0.10 9.05
N LYS A 84 -12.20 1.04 8.56
CA LYS A 84 -11.78 2.36 8.08
C LYS A 84 -10.76 2.26 6.93
N THR A 85 -10.89 1.22 6.10
CA THR A 85 -9.99 0.93 4.99
C THR A 85 -10.49 1.61 3.71
N HIS A 86 -9.59 2.12 2.87
CA HIS A 86 -9.93 2.64 1.55
C HIS A 86 -9.04 1.95 0.51
N VAL A 87 -9.65 1.41 -0.53
CA VAL A 87 -8.97 0.63 -1.57
C VAL A 87 -9.47 1.09 -2.91
N HIS A 88 -8.53 1.39 -3.80
CA HIS A 88 -8.72 1.69 -5.21
C HIS A 88 -7.73 0.82 -5.98
N GLY A 89 -8.18 -0.31 -6.50
CA GLY A 89 -7.32 -1.23 -7.24
C GLY A 89 -7.97 -2.58 -7.48
N GLU A 90 -7.85 -3.05 -8.71
CA GLU A 90 -8.33 -4.36 -9.12
C GLU A 90 -7.54 -5.47 -8.41
N SER A 91 -8.21 -6.53 -7.98
CA SER A 91 -7.59 -7.69 -7.32
C SER A 91 -6.78 -7.37 -6.06
N ALA A 92 -6.92 -6.16 -5.49
CA ALA A 92 -6.21 -5.75 -4.29
C ALA A 92 -6.71 -6.51 -3.06
N ARG A 93 -5.79 -6.87 -2.15
CA ARG A 93 -6.06 -7.68 -0.95
C ARG A 93 -5.54 -7.06 0.36
N PRO A 94 -6.11 -5.94 0.84
CA PRO A 94 -5.75 -5.38 2.13
C PRO A 94 -6.52 -6.02 3.30
N ILE A 95 -5.76 -6.36 4.34
CA ILE A 95 -6.23 -6.86 5.62
C ILE A 95 -5.74 -5.89 6.70
N GLY A 96 -6.65 -5.22 7.43
CA GLY A 96 -6.18 -4.24 8.41
C GLY A 96 -7.13 -3.20 8.97
N ARG A 97 -6.53 -2.23 9.68
CA ARG A 97 -7.24 -1.06 10.22
C ARG A 97 -6.65 0.24 9.70
N LYS A 98 -7.43 1.04 8.98
CA LYS A 98 -6.97 2.24 8.27
C LYS A 98 -5.88 2.02 7.19
N PRO A 99 -5.87 0.94 6.38
CA PRO A 99 -5.13 0.97 5.12
C PRO A 99 -5.76 1.98 4.13
N LEU A 100 -4.92 2.58 3.31
CA LEU A 100 -5.21 3.38 2.13
C LEU A 100 -4.41 2.78 0.98
N VAL A 101 -5.08 2.24 -0.03
CA VAL A 101 -4.45 1.46 -1.10
C VAL A 101 -4.88 2.04 -2.43
N TYR A 102 -3.91 2.41 -3.25
CA TYR A 102 -4.08 2.79 -4.64
C TYR A 102 -3.15 1.89 -5.46
N GLY A 103 -3.70 1.00 -6.27
CA GLY A 103 -2.93 0.14 -7.15
C GLY A 103 -3.45 -1.29 -7.19
N ASP A 104 -3.30 -1.89 -8.37
CA ASP A 104 -3.84 -3.20 -8.69
C ASP A 104 -2.97 -4.30 -8.10
N SER A 105 -3.61 -5.42 -7.72
CA SER A 105 -2.94 -6.59 -7.15
C SER A 105 -2.08 -6.30 -5.92
N ALA A 106 -2.39 -5.23 -5.18
CA ALA A 106 -1.67 -4.86 -3.97
C ALA A 106 -2.11 -5.73 -2.78
N HIS A 107 -1.17 -6.35 -2.07
CA HIS A 107 -1.38 -7.24 -0.93
C HIS A 107 -0.84 -6.59 0.34
N LEU A 108 -1.72 -6.32 1.31
CA LEU A 108 -1.34 -5.54 2.49
C LEU A 108 -1.90 -6.16 3.74
N ILE A 109 -1.07 -6.29 4.78
CA ILE A 109 -1.51 -6.80 6.08
C ILE A 109 -1.00 -5.85 7.14
N GLY A 110 -1.89 -5.11 7.82
CA GLY A 110 -1.40 -4.05 8.70
C GLY A 110 -2.38 -3.04 9.28
N GLN A 111 -1.82 -2.02 9.93
CA GLN A 111 -2.59 -0.87 10.40
C GLN A 111 -1.97 0.44 9.93
N LYS A 112 -2.82 1.42 9.56
CA LYS A 112 -2.39 2.76 9.13
C LYS A 112 -1.32 2.70 8.03
N HIS A 113 -1.67 2.00 6.96
CA HIS A 113 -0.77 1.76 5.84
C HIS A 113 -1.22 2.57 4.64
N THR A 114 -0.30 3.21 3.93
CA THR A 114 -0.55 3.88 2.65
C THR A 114 0.24 3.18 1.56
N SER A 115 -0.41 2.78 0.48
CA SER A 115 0.25 2.17 -0.68
C SER A 115 -0.21 2.80 -1.98
N MET A 116 0.76 3.07 -2.84
CA MET A 116 0.56 3.66 -4.15
C MET A 116 1.41 2.92 -5.20
N GLY A 117 0.78 2.04 -5.98
CA GLY A 117 1.44 1.30 -7.05
C GLY A 117 0.99 -0.16 -7.12
N ASN A 118 1.33 -0.79 -8.25
CA ASN A 118 0.79 -2.09 -8.63
C ASN A 118 1.66 -3.24 -8.11
N GLN A 119 1.03 -4.38 -7.84
CA GLN A 119 1.66 -5.64 -7.41
C GLN A 119 2.50 -5.51 -6.14
N LEU A 120 2.15 -4.56 -5.28
CA LEU A 120 2.86 -4.25 -4.04
C LEU A 120 2.52 -5.26 -2.95
N THR A 121 3.52 -5.68 -2.16
CA THR A 121 3.30 -6.46 -0.93
C THR A 121 3.82 -5.68 0.28
N SER A 122 3.00 -5.52 1.32
CA SER A 122 3.45 -4.87 2.56
C SER A 122 2.84 -5.48 3.82
N LEU A 123 3.70 -5.74 4.81
CA LEU A 123 3.32 -6.29 6.11
C LEU A 123 3.79 -5.38 7.24
N GLY A 124 2.86 -4.85 8.06
CA GLY A 124 3.23 -4.12 9.26
C GLY A 124 2.33 -2.94 9.64
N LYS A 125 2.87 -2.01 10.45
CA LYS A 125 2.10 -0.85 10.95
C LYS A 125 2.75 0.48 10.59
N ASN A 126 1.93 1.51 10.35
CA ASN A 126 2.33 2.90 10.09
C ASN A 126 3.35 3.00 8.95
N ARG A 127 2.97 2.77 7.70
CA ARG A 127 3.93 2.84 6.58
C ARG A 127 3.36 3.52 5.37
N SER A 128 4.26 3.93 4.49
CA SER A 128 3.96 4.45 3.16
C SER A 128 4.85 3.75 2.14
N SER A 129 4.26 3.01 1.21
CA SER A 129 5.01 2.29 0.17
C SER A 129 4.54 2.70 -1.23
N MET A 130 5.46 3.09 -2.10
CA MET A 130 5.16 3.53 -3.47
C MET A 130 6.05 2.81 -4.49
N GLY A 131 5.48 2.45 -5.64
CA GLY A 131 6.20 1.82 -6.76
C GLY A 131 5.58 0.53 -7.25
N ILE A 132 6.21 -0.09 -8.24
CA ILE A 132 5.74 -1.33 -8.88
C ILE A 132 6.47 -2.52 -8.25
N GLN A 133 5.72 -3.52 -7.77
CA GLN A 133 6.26 -4.74 -7.15
C GLN A 133 7.17 -4.56 -5.90
N PRO A 134 7.06 -3.53 -5.05
CA PRO A 134 7.86 -3.51 -3.82
C PRO A 134 7.31 -4.52 -2.81
N THR A 135 8.20 -5.14 -2.04
CA THR A 135 7.87 -6.10 -0.97
C THR A 135 8.45 -5.62 0.36
N SER A 136 7.63 -5.19 1.30
CA SER A 136 8.12 -4.56 2.54
C SER A 136 7.61 -5.22 3.82
N SER A 137 8.42 -5.24 4.90
CA SER A 137 8.00 -5.75 6.23
C SER A 137 8.59 -4.99 7.43
N GLY A 138 7.97 -5.05 8.63
CA GLY A 138 8.35 -4.31 9.87
C GLY A 138 7.37 -3.20 10.36
N GLU A 139 7.85 -2.07 10.91
CA GLU A 139 6.99 -0.95 11.37
C GLU A 139 7.55 0.45 11.05
N LYS A 140 6.68 1.47 10.94
CA LYS A 140 7.06 2.89 10.85
C LYS A 140 8.05 3.20 9.72
N HIS A 141 7.74 2.93 8.45
CA HIS A 141 8.69 3.30 7.39
C HIS A 141 8.06 3.83 6.11
N THR A 142 8.85 4.56 5.33
CA THR A 142 8.51 5.04 3.99
C THR A 142 9.44 4.39 2.97
N SER A 143 8.87 3.76 1.95
CA SER A 143 9.62 3.11 0.88
C SER A 143 9.14 3.52 -0.49
N MET A 144 10.03 3.94 -1.37
CA MET A 144 9.68 4.26 -2.75
C MET A 144 10.61 3.55 -3.72
N GLY A 145 10.03 2.99 -4.78
CA GLY A 145 10.76 2.46 -5.93
C GLY A 145 10.29 1.07 -6.36
N ASN A 146 10.71 0.69 -7.56
CA ASN A 146 10.25 -0.53 -8.21
C ASN A 146 11.07 -1.72 -7.74
N GLN A 147 10.41 -2.86 -7.48
CA GLN A 147 11.05 -4.11 -7.06
C GLN A 147 11.93 -3.96 -5.82
N HIS A 148 11.56 -3.05 -4.92
CA HIS A 148 12.34 -2.71 -3.73
C HIS A 148 11.85 -3.47 -2.49
N VAL A 149 12.78 -3.91 -1.64
CA VAL A 149 12.52 -4.79 -0.49
C VAL A 149 13.00 -4.19 0.84
N PRO A 150 12.26 -3.25 1.45
CA PRO A 150 12.59 -2.69 2.75
C PRO A 150 12.10 -3.57 3.91
N LEU A 151 13.03 -3.94 4.79
CA LEU A 151 12.80 -4.82 5.94
C LEU A 151 13.30 -4.17 7.22
N GLY A 152 12.39 -3.68 8.06
CA GLY A 152 12.74 -3.19 9.38
C GLY A 152 11.87 -2.07 9.93
N GLU A 153 12.43 -1.35 10.91
CA GLU A 153 11.73 -0.35 11.71
C GLU A 153 12.31 1.05 11.50
N ASN A 154 11.45 2.07 11.37
CA ASN A 154 11.91 3.45 11.21
C ASN A 154 12.90 3.61 10.04
N LEU A 155 12.45 3.18 8.86
CA LEU A 155 13.22 3.22 7.62
C LEU A 155 12.69 4.32 6.68
N SER A 156 13.57 4.95 5.93
CA SER A 156 13.23 5.82 4.81
C SER A 156 14.11 5.50 3.62
N SER A 157 13.57 4.75 2.67
CA SER A 157 14.35 4.17 1.57
C SER A 157 13.73 4.55 0.22
N MET A 158 14.50 5.18 -0.65
CA MET A 158 14.13 5.43 -2.04
C MET A 158 15.07 4.65 -2.94
N GLU A 159 14.71 3.42 -3.27
CA GLU A 159 15.60 2.53 -4.00
C GLU A 159 14.86 1.75 -5.09
N ILE A 160 15.55 1.45 -6.19
CA ILE A 160 15.03 0.61 -7.27
C ILE A 160 15.83 -0.69 -7.27
N GLN A 161 15.13 -1.83 -7.26
CA GLN A 161 15.72 -3.18 -7.32
C GLN A 161 16.73 -3.45 -6.20
N LEU A 162 16.46 -2.96 -5.00
CA LEU A 162 17.35 -3.08 -3.86
C LEU A 162 16.65 -3.63 -2.63
N ALA A 163 17.44 -4.12 -1.69
CA ALA A 163 16.97 -4.50 -0.36
C ALA A 163 17.62 -3.60 0.68
N SER A 164 16.78 -2.88 1.44
CA SER A 164 17.20 -2.09 2.58
C SER A 164 16.74 -2.78 3.85
N SER A 165 17.65 -3.00 4.81
CA SER A 165 17.27 -3.57 6.10
C SER A 165 17.96 -2.87 7.26
N GLY A 166 17.28 -2.80 8.40
CA GLY A 166 17.81 -2.24 9.63
C GLY A 166 16.76 -1.54 10.48
N LYS A 167 17.22 -0.87 11.54
CA LYS A 167 16.41 0.05 12.34
C LYS A 167 16.99 1.46 12.21
N ASN A 168 16.13 2.48 12.17
CA ASN A 168 16.54 3.90 12.16
C ASN A 168 17.52 4.23 11.01
N ARG A 169 17.14 3.93 9.77
CA ARG A 169 18.04 4.10 8.62
C ARG A 169 17.35 4.85 7.48
N SER A 170 18.11 5.72 6.82
CA SER A 170 17.73 6.33 5.56
C SER A 170 18.67 5.87 4.45
N SER A 171 18.13 5.53 3.28
CA SER A 171 18.92 5.12 2.11
C SER A 171 18.28 5.60 0.81
N MET A 172 19.12 5.87 -0.19
CA MET A 172 18.70 6.28 -1.52
C MET A 172 19.70 5.70 -2.52
N GLY A 173 19.22 5.05 -3.59
CA GLY A 173 20.12 4.44 -4.56
C GLY A 173 19.42 3.71 -5.69
N ILE A 174 20.16 3.43 -6.76
CA ILE A 174 19.73 2.63 -7.91
C ILE A 174 20.84 1.58 -8.08
N HIS A 175 20.64 0.31 -7.67
CA HIS A 175 21.66 -0.76 -7.54
C HIS A 175 22.81 -0.42 -6.51
N ALA A 176 23.25 -1.20 -5.50
CA ALA A 176 23.54 -2.64 -5.34
C ALA A 176 23.25 -3.17 -3.89
N PRO A 177 23.01 -4.48 -3.70
CA PRO A 177 22.55 -5.07 -2.43
C PRO A 177 23.54 -4.86 -1.28
N SER A 178 23.05 -4.45 -0.10
CA SER A 178 23.88 -4.36 1.11
C SER A 178 23.89 -5.70 1.87
N PRO A 179 25.01 -6.44 1.96
CA PRO A 179 25.08 -7.64 2.77
C PRO A 179 25.17 -7.28 4.26
N LYS A 180 24.62 -8.18 5.08
CA LYS A 180 24.42 -8.03 6.53
C LYS A 180 25.73 -7.78 7.30
N LYS A 181 25.66 -6.84 8.26
CA LYS A 181 26.51 -6.61 9.44
C LYS A 181 28.03 -6.82 9.28
N GLN A 182 28.80 -5.74 9.28
CA GLN A 182 30.15 -5.74 9.86
C GLN A 182 30.30 -4.61 10.87
N LYS A 183 30.79 -4.98 12.05
CA LYS A 183 31.04 -4.15 13.22
C LYS A 183 32.36 -3.40 12.99
N ILE A 184 32.30 -2.11 12.69
CA ILE A 184 33.51 -1.29 12.56
C ILE A 184 33.84 -0.72 13.94
N ARG A 185 34.96 -1.17 14.51
CA ARG A 185 35.61 -0.56 15.68
C ARG A 185 37.07 -0.31 15.30
N LEU A 186 37.52 0.93 15.35
CA LEU A 186 38.91 1.39 15.17
C LEU A 186 39.13 2.50 16.21
N PRO A 187 40.25 2.56 16.97
CA PRO A 187 41.60 2.90 16.45
C PRO A 187 42.75 2.28 17.33
N PRO A 188 44.01 2.78 17.42
CA PRO A 188 44.89 3.48 16.47
C PRO A 188 46.30 2.85 16.27
N GLN A 189 46.86 3.11 15.08
CA GLN A 189 48.28 3.34 14.72
C GLN A 189 49.35 2.23 14.70
N ALA A 190 49.88 2.09 13.47
CA ALA A 190 51.26 1.91 13.04
C ALA A 190 51.75 0.48 12.70
N GLY A 191 51.89 0.23 11.40
CA GLY A 191 52.95 -0.64 10.87
C GLY A 191 52.54 -1.96 10.21
N ALA A 192 51.71 -1.94 9.16
CA ALA A 192 51.83 -2.90 8.06
C ALA A 192 51.11 -2.37 6.80
N PHE A 193 51.84 -2.41 5.69
CA PHE A 193 51.44 -2.11 4.32
C PHE A 193 50.10 -2.78 3.93
N LEU A 194 49.10 -1.99 3.51
CA LEU A 194 48.30 -2.12 2.27
C LEU A 194 47.15 -1.08 2.23
N LEU A 195 47.29 -0.12 1.31
CA LEU A 195 46.34 0.86 0.74
C LEU A 195 45.83 2.03 1.60
N GLN A 196 46.04 3.24 1.05
CA GLN A 196 45.93 4.56 1.67
C GLN A 196 44.52 5.21 1.62
N PRO A 197 44.26 6.24 2.46
CA PRO A 197 42.95 6.86 2.69
C PRO A 197 42.48 7.91 1.64
N SER A 198 43.14 8.03 0.49
CA SER A 198 42.85 9.08 -0.50
C SER A 198 41.54 8.88 -1.31
N MET A 199 40.85 7.74 -1.16
CA MET A 199 39.75 7.36 -2.07
C MET A 199 38.32 7.41 -1.49
N ILE A 200 38.14 7.68 -0.20
CA ILE A 200 36.80 7.65 0.41
C ILE A 200 36.05 8.99 0.27
N PHE A 201 36.77 10.11 0.04
CA PHE A 201 36.17 11.46 0.00
C PHE A 201 35.89 12.06 -1.40
N LEU A 202 36.47 11.56 -2.51
CA LEU A 202 36.40 12.28 -3.80
C LEU A 202 35.41 11.74 -4.85
N LYS A 203 34.98 10.47 -4.82
CA LYS A 203 33.90 10.01 -5.75
C LYS A 203 32.48 10.21 -5.21
N PHE A 204 32.33 10.40 -3.90
CA PHE A 204 31.14 11.03 -3.31
C PHE A 204 30.87 12.44 -3.88
N PHE A 205 31.85 13.09 -4.53
CA PHE A 205 31.69 14.38 -5.21
C PHE A 205 31.46 14.26 -6.73
N LEU A 206 32.08 13.28 -7.43
CA LEU A 206 32.00 13.14 -8.89
C LEU A 206 30.70 12.50 -9.42
N ILE A 207 29.97 11.75 -8.60
CA ILE A 207 28.71 11.08 -9.03
C ILE A 207 27.49 11.88 -8.55
N GLY A 208 27.57 12.54 -7.39
CA GLY A 208 26.54 13.48 -6.91
C GLY A 208 26.60 14.84 -7.61
N ARG A 209 27.69 15.15 -8.32
CA ARG A 209 27.83 16.36 -9.10
C ARG A 209 28.63 16.07 -10.39
N GLN A 210 28.19 16.29 -11.62
CA GLN A 210 27.68 17.55 -12.13
C GLN A 210 26.34 17.92 -11.48
N THR A 211 26.35 18.54 -10.30
CA THR A 211 25.25 19.40 -9.93
C THR A 211 25.45 20.47 -10.95
N VAL A 212 24.56 20.49 -11.94
CA VAL A 212 24.25 21.78 -12.50
C VAL A 212 25.47 22.38 -13.20
N CYS A 213 26.15 21.62 -14.07
CA CYS A 213 27.07 22.19 -15.07
C CYS A 213 26.33 23.08 -16.10
N ARG A 214 25.12 23.57 -15.76
CA ARG A 214 24.15 24.15 -16.67
C ARG A 214 23.09 25.07 -16.03
N GLN A 215 23.28 25.54 -14.78
CA GLN A 215 22.63 26.80 -14.34
C GLN A 215 23.69 27.89 -14.21
N GLN A 216 23.88 28.61 -15.31
CA GLN A 216 23.93 30.07 -15.34
C GLN A 216 24.88 30.80 -14.36
N GLY A 217 26.02 31.25 -14.90
CA GLY A 217 26.56 32.59 -14.62
C GLY A 217 28.02 32.65 -14.13
N LEU A 218 28.93 33.26 -14.91
CA LEU A 218 29.32 34.68 -14.72
C LEU A 218 30.48 35.16 -15.63
N ARG A 219 30.25 36.35 -16.21
CA ARG A 219 31.11 37.53 -16.47
C ARG A 219 32.49 37.41 -17.16
N LEU A 220 32.51 37.99 -18.36
CA LEU A 220 33.63 38.60 -19.07
C LEU A 220 34.24 39.78 -18.27
N ARG A 221 35.56 39.86 -18.25
CA ARG A 221 36.33 41.11 -18.23
C ARG A 221 36.89 41.33 -19.62
#